data_AF-A0A1H7HZR1-F1
#
_entry.id   AF-A0A1H7HZR1-F1
#
_cell.length_a   1.000
_cell.length_b   1.000
_cell.length_c   1.000
_cell.angle_alpha   90.00
_cell.angle_beta   90.00
_cell.angle_gamma   90.00
#
_symmetry.space_group_name_H-M   'P 1'
#
loop_
_entity.id
_entity.type
_entity.pdbx_description
1 polymer ?
#
loop_
_entity_poly.entity_id
_entity_poly.type
_entity_poly.pdbx_seq_one_letter_code
_entity_poly.pdbx_strand_id
1 'polypeptide(L)'
;MLNKFKEWAKKNGWNIFPAKDSTDLPDFVTERYAIPENWLQFIRPLEVCENNDATVWFVTPWDFRRHENGFRWNEFELMSLEWCDGDSAVTEFWNRHIPVVQSVKDGYSYYAINTENGRVVYGCEPEFEEAETVADSFEDFIAKIIAGEIKL
;
A
#
# COMPACT_ATOMS: atom_id res chain seq x y z
N MET A 1 16.36 4.78 -4.45
CA MET A 1 15.14 4.13 -4.96
C MET A 1 14.07 5.15 -5.32
N LEU A 2 13.60 5.96 -4.37
CA LEU A 2 12.54 6.96 -4.58
C LEU A 2 12.78 7.89 -5.78
N ASN A 3 14.00 8.40 -6.00
CA ASN A 3 14.27 9.29 -7.14
C ASN A 3 14.03 8.59 -8.50
N LYS A 4 14.44 7.32 -8.64
CA LYS A 4 14.19 6.53 -9.85
C LYS A 4 12.68 6.30 -10.05
N PHE A 5 11.96 6.01 -8.97
CA PHE A 5 10.51 5.88 -9.02
C PHE A 5 9.83 7.20 -9.42
N LYS A 6 10.24 8.35 -8.85
CA LYS A 6 9.70 9.68 -9.23
C LYS A 6 9.90 9.99 -10.71
N GLU A 7 11.04 9.61 -11.28
CA GLU A 7 11.29 9.75 -12.72
C GLU A 7 10.37 8.86 -13.57
N TRP A 8 10.16 7.62 -13.14
CA TRP A 8 9.20 6.70 -13.79
C TRP A 8 7.77 7.24 -13.67
N ALA A 9 7.34 7.63 -12.47
CA ALA A 9 6.02 8.12 -12.16
C ALA A 9 5.65 9.35 -13.01
N LYS A 10 6.57 10.32 -13.11
CA LYS A 10 6.41 11.50 -13.97
C LYS A 10 6.18 11.15 -15.45
N LYS A 11 6.82 10.09 -15.95
CA LYS A 11 6.66 9.63 -17.34
C LYS A 11 5.35 8.85 -17.55
N ASN A 12 4.78 8.30 -16.49
CA ASN A 12 3.61 7.42 -16.54
C ASN A 12 2.32 8.06 -15.98
N GLY A 13 2.27 9.40 -15.87
CA GLY A 13 1.05 10.11 -15.49
C GLY A 13 0.67 9.90 -14.02
N TRP A 14 1.66 10.03 -13.13
CA TRP A 14 1.45 10.02 -11.68
C TRP A 14 1.63 11.42 -11.09
N ASN A 15 0.74 11.74 -10.15
CA ASN A 15 0.82 12.89 -9.27
C ASN A 15 1.65 12.52 -8.04
N ILE A 16 2.75 13.25 -7.82
CA ILE A 16 3.58 13.09 -6.62
C ILE A 16 3.74 14.45 -5.95
N PHE A 17 3.18 14.58 -4.75
CA PHE A 17 3.33 15.77 -3.93
C PHE A 17 4.18 15.45 -2.69
N PRO A 18 5.24 16.24 -2.42
CA PRO A 18 6.05 16.03 -1.24
C PRO A 18 5.29 16.48 0.01
N ALA A 19 5.52 15.80 1.13
CA ALA A 19 5.07 16.29 2.42
C ALA A 19 5.81 17.58 2.79
N LYS A 20 5.09 18.54 3.39
CA LYS A 20 5.71 19.76 3.93
C LYS A 20 6.77 19.43 4.97
N ASP A 21 6.46 18.46 5.83
CA ASP A 21 7.35 17.93 6.86
C ASP A 21 7.36 16.40 6.78
N SER A 22 8.54 15.82 6.95
CA SER A 22 8.71 14.36 7.03
C SER A 22 7.90 13.83 8.20
N THR A 23 6.84 13.07 7.92
CA THR A 23 5.87 12.64 8.92
C THR A 23 6.02 11.15 9.18
N ASP A 24 6.24 10.77 10.44
CA ASP A 24 6.27 9.35 10.83
C ASP A 24 4.88 8.71 10.81
N LEU A 25 4.84 7.39 10.78
CA LEU A 25 3.60 6.62 10.88
C LEU A 25 2.94 6.84 12.26
N PRO A 26 1.60 6.79 12.34
CA PRO A 26 0.90 6.79 13.62
C PRO A 26 1.26 5.58 14.50
N ASP A 27 1.20 5.75 15.82
CA ASP A 27 1.52 4.69 16.79
C ASP A 27 0.71 3.42 16.56
N PHE A 28 -0.58 3.53 16.23
CA PHE A 28 -1.42 2.34 15.97
C PHE A 28 -0.90 1.48 14.81
N VAL A 29 -0.16 2.06 13.86
CA VAL A 29 0.46 1.33 12.75
C VAL A 29 1.74 0.64 13.23
N THR A 30 2.58 1.36 13.97
CA THR A 30 3.86 0.83 14.47
C THR A 30 3.70 -0.16 15.62
N GLU A 31 2.58 -0.11 16.35
CA GLU A 31 2.18 -1.10 17.34
C GLU A 31 1.64 -2.39 16.70
N ARG A 32 0.98 -2.27 15.54
CA ARG A 32 0.41 -3.41 14.82
C ARG A 32 1.45 -4.15 13.97
N TYR A 33 2.42 -3.42 13.42
CA TYR A 33 3.33 -3.94 12.39
C TYR A 33 4.80 -3.71 12.71
N ALA A 34 5.64 -4.71 12.40
CA ALA A 34 7.08 -4.52 12.27
C ALA A 34 7.37 -3.79 10.95
N ILE A 35 7.61 -2.48 11.03
CA ILE A 35 7.70 -1.61 9.85
C ILE A 35 8.99 -1.86 9.05
N PRO A 36 8.90 -2.18 7.74
CA PRO A 36 10.06 -2.25 6.86
C PRO A 36 10.68 -0.85 6.64
N GLU A 37 11.93 -0.67 7.05
CA GLU A 37 12.65 0.61 6.99
C GLU A 37 12.77 1.15 5.55
N ASN A 38 13.01 0.27 4.59
CA ASN A 38 13.09 0.59 3.16
C ASN A 38 11.78 1.18 2.60
N TRP A 39 10.63 0.64 3.00
CA TRP A 39 9.32 1.17 2.65
C TRP A 39 9.06 2.49 3.36
N LEU A 40 9.32 2.58 4.66
CA LEU A 40 9.15 3.82 5.41
C LEU A 40 9.94 4.97 4.81
N GLN A 41 11.22 4.77 4.49
CA GLN A 41 12.06 5.77 3.82
C GLN A 41 11.52 6.20 2.45
N PHE A 42 10.79 5.32 1.76
CA PHE A 42 10.17 5.62 0.47
C PHE A 42 8.93 6.50 0.63
N ILE A 43 8.03 6.18 1.56
CA ILE A 43 6.74 6.88 1.72
C ILE A 43 6.81 8.14 2.58
N ARG A 44 7.73 8.22 3.55
CA ARG A 44 7.84 9.34 4.51
C ARG A 44 7.95 10.74 3.87
N PRO A 45 8.66 10.94 2.74
CA PRO A 45 8.73 12.25 2.10
C PRO A 45 7.53 12.57 1.19
N LEU A 46 6.51 11.71 1.13
CA LEU A 46 5.36 11.85 0.23
C LEU A 46 4.10 12.20 1.03
N GLU A 47 3.35 13.19 0.54
CA GLU A 47 1.99 13.48 0.99
C GLU A 47 0.96 12.84 0.07
N VAL A 48 1.24 12.81 -1.23
CA VAL A 48 0.41 12.18 -2.25
C VAL A 48 1.30 11.45 -3.24
N CYS A 49 0.87 10.27 -3.65
CA CYS A 49 1.51 9.48 -4.70
C CYS A 49 0.47 8.60 -5.39
N GLU A 50 -0.18 9.14 -6.41
CA GLU A 50 -1.34 8.53 -7.09
C GLU A 50 -1.26 8.70 -8.60
N ASN A 51 -1.98 7.86 -9.35
CA ASN A 51 -2.13 8.07 -10.79
C ASN A 51 -3.02 9.31 -11.08
N ASN A 52 -2.99 9.81 -12.33
CA ASN A 52 -3.73 11.01 -12.71
C ASN A 52 -5.24 10.94 -12.44
N ASP A 53 -5.81 9.74 -12.48
CA ASP A 53 -7.24 9.52 -12.26
C ASP A 53 -7.60 9.33 -10.77
N ALA A 54 -6.62 9.37 -9.87
CA ALA A 54 -6.76 9.09 -8.43
C ALA A 54 -7.46 7.76 -8.14
N THR A 55 -7.22 6.75 -8.99
CA THR A 55 -7.76 5.40 -8.87
C THR A 55 -6.75 4.38 -8.38
N VAL A 56 -5.46 4.73 -8.36
CA VAL A 56 -4.37 3.89 -7.82
C VAL A 56 -3.39 4.77 -7.07
N TRP A 57 -3.07 4.43 -5.83
CA TRP A 57 -2.20 5.25 -4.99
C TRP A 57 -1.35 4.41 -4.04
N PHE A 58 -0.16 4.92 -3.72
CA PHE A 58 0.64 4.41 -2.62
C PHE A 58 0.07 4.93 -1.30
N VAL A 59 -0.01 4.07 -0.29
CA VAL A 59 -0.45 4.46 1.05
C VAL A 59 0.70 5.17 1.76
N THR A 60 0.49 6.45 2.08
CA THR A 60 1.46 7.33 2.74
C THR A 60 1.14 7.52 4.22
N PRO A 61 2.03 8.12 5.04
CA PRO A 61 1.72 8.44 6.44
C PRO A 61 0.48 9.34 6.62
N TRP A 62 0.13 10.13 5.60
CA TRP A 62 -1.07 10.98 5.61
C TRP A 62 -2.35 10.15 5.50
N ASP A 63 -2.33 9.10 4.67
CA ASP A 63 -3.49 8.21 4.47
C ASP A 63 -3.83 7.42 5.74
N PHE A 64 -2.82 7.00 6.51
CA PHE A 64 -3.05 6.36 7.82
C PHE A 64 -3.73 7.30 8.84
N ARG A 65 -3.57 8.62 8.71
CA ARG A 65 -4.17 9.61 9.62
C ARG A 65 -5.55 10.08 9.17
N ARG A 66 -5.99 9.66 7.99
CA ARG A 66 -7.27 10.10 7.43
C ARG A 66 -8.39 9.28 8.06
N HIS A 67 -9.27 9.96 8.79
CA HIS A 67 -10.39 9.33 9.50
C HIS A 67 -11.75 9.57 8.85
N GLU A 68 -11.89 10.54 7.95
CA GLU A 68 -13.16 10.93 7.35
C GLU A 68 -13.08 11.15 5.83
N ASN A 69 -14.17 10.81 5.13
CA ASN A 69 -14.42 11.00 3.68
C ASN A 69 -13.29 10.48 2.78
N GLY A 70 -13.37 9.22 2.35
CA GLY A 70 -12.46 8.61 1.37
C GLY A 70 -12.20 7.13 1.64
N PHE A 71 -11.53 6.47 0.69
CA PHE A 71 -11.07 5.09 0.83
C PHE A 71 -9.99 5.01 1.92
N ARG A 72 -10.22 4.23 2.98
CA ARG A 72 -9.29 4.16 4.12
C ARG A 72 -8.10 3.25 3.80
N TRP A 73 -7.01 3.46 4.52
CA TRP A 73 -5.82 2.61 4.40
C TRP A 73 -6.13 1.12 4.66
N ASN A 74 -7.12 0.82 5.51
CA ASN A 74 -7.56 -0.54 5.85
C ASN A 74 -8.94 -0.90 5.28
N GLU A 75 -9.40 -0.20 4.23
CA GLU A 75 -10.76 -0.42 3.70
C GLU A 75 -11.01 -1.89 3.32
N PHE A 76 -10.03 -2.57 2.73
CA PHE A 76 -10.17 -3.98 2.32
C PHE A 76 -10.36 -4.92 3.53
N GLU A 77 -9.65 -4.68 4.64
CA GLU A 77 -9.87 -5.42 5.89
C GLU A 77 -11.28 -5.17 6.43
N LEU A 78 -11.74 -3.90 6.42
CA LEU A 78 -13.07 -3.54 6.90
C LEU A 78 -14.17 -4.21 6.05
N MET A 79 -13.99 -4.24 4.73
CA MET A 79 -14.88 -4.95 3.81
C MET A 79 -14.91 -6.44 4.13
N SER A 80 -13.78 -7.13 4.17
CA SER A 80 -13.72 -8.56 4.50
C SER A 80 -14.41 -8.88 5.84
N LEU A 81 -14.16 -8.07 6.89
CA LEU A 81 -14.77 -8.27 8.20
C LEU A 81 -16.29 -8.09 8.20
N GLU A 82 -16.82 -7.16 7.40
CA GLU A 82 -18.26 -6.97 7.22
C GLU A 82 -18.90 -8.19 6.55
N TRP A 83 -18.24 -8.74 5.52
CA TRP A 83 -18.74 -9.91 4.77
C TRP A 83 -18.61 -11.23 5.55
N CYS A 84 -17.55 -11.40 6.34
CA CYS A 84 -17.25 -12.63 7.07
C CYS A 84 -17.73 -12.62 8.54
N ASP A 85 -18.56 -11.65 8.95
CA ASP A 85 -19.09 -11.49 10.32
C ASP A 85 -17.97 -11.53 11.40
N GLY A 86 -16.84 -10.88 11.11
CA GLY A 86 -15.72 -10.76 12.03
C GLY A 86 -14.80 -11.99 12.14
N ASP A 87 -14.65 -12.78 11.07
CA ASP A 87 -13.74 -13.94 11.05
C ASP A 87 -12.30 -13.55 11.45
N SER A 88 -11.78 -14.24 12.47
CA SER A 88 -10.41 -14.08 12.96
C SER A 88 -9.33 -14.29 11.90
N ALA A 89 -9.58 -15.11 10.86
CA ALA A 89 -8.61 -15.37 9.80
C ALA A 89 -8.31 -14.11 8.98
N VAL A 90 -9.32 -13.26 8.76
CA VAL A 90 -9.18 -11.96 8.09
C VAL A 90 -8.25 -11.07 8.91
N THR A 91 -8.53 -10.89 10.20
CA THR A 91 -7.67 -10.08 11.08
C THR A 91 -6.26 -10.64 11.18
N GLU A 92 -6.09 -11.97 11.22
CA GLU A 92 -4.76 -12.61 11.25
C GLU A 92 -3.97 -12.36 9.95
N PHE A 93 -4.64 -12.40 8.80
CA PHE A 93 -4.04 -12.02 7.53
C PHE A 93 -3.58 -10.56 7.59
N TRP A 94 -4.48 -9.62 7.89
CA TRP A 94 -4.15 -8.21 7.87
C TRP A 94 -3.16 -7.80 8.94
N ASN A 95 -3.10 -8.47 10.10
CA ASN A 95 -2.06 -8.24 11.12
C ASN A 95 -0.63 -8.52 10.63
N ARG A 96 -0.47 -9.28 9.54
CA ARG A 96 0.83 -9.57 8.93
C ARG A 96 1.05 -8.81 7.63
N HIS A 97 0.03 -8.17 7.06
CA HIS A 97 0.08 -7.58 5.73
C HIS A 97 -0.30 -6.10 5.80
N ILE A 98 0.70 -5.22 5.70
CA ILE A 98 0.46 -3.78 5.66
C ILE A 98 0.19 -3.33 4.22
N PRO A 99 -0.99 -2.73 3.92
CA PRO A 99 -1.26 -2.17 2.60
C PRO A 99 -0.27 -1.07 2.23
N VAL A 100 0.32 -1.16 1.04
CA VAL A 100 1.29 -0.18 0.52
C VAL A 100 0.86 0.47 -0.78
N VAL A 101 -0.04 -0.18 -1.54
CA VAL A 101 -0.73 0.37 -2.70
C VAL A 101 -2.19 -0.08 -2.67
N GLN A 102 -3.11 0.80 -3.02
CA GLN A 102 -4.53 0.48 -3.19
C GLN A 102 -4.99 0.88 -4.59
N SER A 103 -5.96 0.16 -5.14
CA SER A 103 -6.51 0.37 -6.47
C SER A 103 -8.02 0.15 -6.50
N VAL A 104 -8.71 1.05 -7.20
CA VAL A 104 -10.14 0.99 -7.54
C VAL A 104 -10.38 1.08 -9.05
N LYS A 105 -9.31 1.02 -9.85
CA LYS A 105 -9.34 1.29 -11.30
C LYS A 105 -10.11 0.24 -12.09
N ASP A 106 -9.91 -1.02 -11.75
CA ASP A 106 -10.45 -2.20 -12.46
C ASP A 106 -10.99 -3.21 -11.44
N GLY A 107 -11.84 -2.72 -10.52
CA GLY A 107 -12.22 -3.44 -9.31
C GLY A 107 -11.28 -3.14 -8.14
N TYR A 108 -11.54 -3.81 -7.02
CA TYR A 108 -10.81 -3.61 -5.78
C TYR A 108 -9.57 -4.49 -5.70
N SER A 109 -8.40 -3.88 -5.56
CA SER A 109 -7.15 -4.61 -5.36
C SER A 109 -6.11 -3.81 -4.59
N TYR A 110 -5.09 -4.51 -4.10
CA TYR A 110 -4.01 -3.91 -3.33
C TYR A 110 -2.69 -4.63 -3.53
N TYR A 111 -1.62 -3.95 -3.15
CA TYR A 111 -0.36 -4.58 -2.81
C TYR A 111 -0.05 -4.33 -1.34
N ALA A 112 0.39 -5.37 -0.62
CA ALA A 112 0.76 -5.28 0.78
C ALA A 112 2.13 -5.90 1.03
N ILE A 113 2.86 -5.37 2.02
CA ILE A 113 4.08 -6.02 2.49
C ILE A 113 3.70 -6.99 3.60
N ASN A 114 4.11 -8.24 3.47
CA ASN A 114 4.13 -9.18 4.58
C ASN A 114 5.24 -8.78 5.55
N THR A 115 4.91 -8.35 6.77
CA THR A 115 5.87 -7.79 7.74
C THR A 115 6.75 -8.84 8.41
N GLU A 116 6.42 -10.13 8.29
CA GLU A 116 7.23 -11.22 8.86
C GLU A 116 8.39 -11.61 7.94
N ASN A 117 8.20 -11.52 6.62
CA ASN A 117 9.19 -11.96 5.63
C ASN A 117 9.62 -10.88 4.62
N GLY A 118 8.97 -9.71 4.60
CA GLY A 118 9.28 -8.58 3.75
C GLY A 118 8.78 -8.67 2.30
N ARG A 119 8.14 -9.78 1.90
CA ARG A 119 7.62 -9.98 0.54
C ARG A 119 6.42 -9.10 0.26
N VAL A 120 6.21 -8.76 -1.01
CA VAL A 120 5.02 -8.05 -1.46
C VAL A 120 4.02 -9.03 -2.04
N VAL A 121 2.80 -8.96 -1.55
CA VAL A 121 1.66 -9.73 -2.06
C VAL A 121 0.70 -8.83 -2.83
N TYR A 122 -0.01 -9.41 -3.79
CA TYR A 122 -1.12 -8.81 -4.50
C TYR A 122 -2.41 -9.54 -4.12
N GLY A 123 -3.44 -8.80 -3.76
CA GLY A 123 -4.78 -9.34 -3.50
C GLY A 123 -5.84 -8.50 -4.18
N CYS A 124 -6.97 -9.13 -4.49
CA CYS A 124 -8.11 -8.48 -5.13
C CYS A 124 -9.43 -9.11 -4.66
N GLU A 125 -10.53 -8.44 -4.95
CA GLU A 125 -11.87 -9.00 -4.72
C GLU A 125 -12.08 -10.28 -5.56
N PRO A 126 -12.96 -11.20 -5.12
CA PRO A 126 -13.82 -11.12 -3.94
C PRO A 126 -13.15 -11.47 -2.61
N GLU A 127 -12.08 -12.27 -2.63
CA GLU A 127 -11.40 -12.79 -1.44
C GLU A 127 -10.02 -12.12 -1.31
N PHE A 128 -9.95 -11.00 -0.61
CA PHE A 128 -8.73 -10.18 -0.52
C PHE A 128 -7.55 -10.93 0.10
N GLU A 129 -7.82 -11.88 0.99
CA GLU A 129 -6.84 -12.67 1.73
C GLU A 129 -6.25 -13.84 0.92
N GLU A 130 -6.84 -14.19 -0.23
CA GLU A 130 -6.27 -15.15 -1.20
C GLU A 130 -5.18 -14.49 -2.07
N ALA A 131 -4.19 -13.87 -1.41
CA ALA A 131 -3.17 -13.06 -2.06
C ALA A 131 -1.98 -13.86 -2.61
N GLU A 132 -1.42 -13.42 -3.73
CA GLU A 132 -0.24 -14.02 -4.36
C GLU A 132 1.04 -13.22 -4.09
N THR A 133 2.18 -13.89 -3.89
CA THR A 133 3.47 -13.21 -3.79
C THR A 133 3.93 -12.73 -5.16
N VAL A 134 4.15 -11.42 -5.32
CA VAL A 134 4.58 -10.80 -6.59
C VAL A 134 6.01 -10.26 -6.56
N ALA A 135 6.56 -10.01 -5.37
CA ALA A 135 7.93 -9.56 -5.20
C ALA A 135 8.58 -10.08 -3.91
N ASP A 136 9.89 -10.29 -3.96
CA ASP A 136 10.65 -10.84 -2.82
C ASP A 136 10.95 -9.79 -1.75
N SER A 137 10.89 -8.50 -2.09
CA SER A 137 11.01 -7.38 -1.17
C SER A 137 10.32 -6.13 -1.73
N PHE A 138 10.21 -5.07 -0.91
CA PHE A 138 9.71 -3.78 -1.39
C PHE A 138 10.62 -3.16 -2.47
N GLU A 139 11.94 -3.35 -2.39
CA GLU A 139 12.86 -2.88 -3.44
C GLU A 139 12.66 -3.61 -4.76
N ASP A 140 12.48 -4.94 -4.70
CA ASP A 140 12.17 -5.76 -5.86
C ASP A 140 10.82 -5.31 -6.47
N PHE A 141 9.82 -5.05 -5.63
CA PHE A 141 8.53 -4.52 -6.07
C PHE A 141 8.66 -3.20 -6.84
N ILE A 142 9.38 -2.21 -6.30
CA ILE A 142 9.61 -0.94 -6.99
C ILE A 142 10.44 -1.14 -8.27
N ALA A 143 11.44 -2.03 -8.27
CA ALA A 143 12.21 -2.34 -9.46
C ALA A 143 11.34 -2.94 -10.58
N LYS A 144 10.47 -3.89 -10.23
CA LYS A 144 9.50 -4.52 -11.14
C LYS A 144 8.48 -3.53 -11.71
N ILE A 145 7.99 -2.58 -10.90
CA ILE A 145 7.14 -1.48 -11.40
C ILE A 145 7.89 -0.65 -12.44
N ILE A 146 9.12 -0.24 -12.14
CA ILE A 146 9.93 0.58 -13.06
C ILE A 146 10.25 -0.17 -14.35
N ALA A 147 10.48 -1.48 -14.26
CA ALA A 147 10.72 -2.36 -15.40
C ALA A 147 9.44 -2.67 -16.23
N GLY A 148 8.26 -2.37 -15.69
CA GLY A 148 6.97 -2.69 -16.31
C GLY A 148 6.52 -4.15 -16.15
N GLU A 149 7.17 -4.89 -15.24
CA GLU A 149 6.81 -6.26 -14.88
C GLU A 149 5.59 -6.30 -13.95
N ILE A 150 5.47 -5.28 -13.08
CA ILE A 150 4.26 -5.00 -12.28
C ILE A 150 3.58 -3.77 -12.85
N LYS A 151 2.27 -3.87 -13.08
CA LYS A 151 1.45 -2.76 -13.55
C LYS A 151 0.62 -2.21 -12.40
N LEU A 152 0.58 -0.89 -12.32
CA LEU A 152 -0.27 -0.12 -11.43
C LEU A 152 -1.38 0.55 -12.26
#